data_AF-A0A954UMQ0-F1
#
_entry.id   AF-A0A954UMQ0-F1
#
_cell.length_a   1.000
_cell.length_b   1.000
_cell.length_c   1.000
_cell.angle_alpha   90.00
_cell.angle_beta   90.00
_cell.angle_gamma   90.00
#
_symmetry.space_group_name_H-M   'P 1'
#
loop_
_entity.id
_entity.type
_entity.pdbx_description
1 polymer ?
#
loop_
_entity_poly.entity_id
_entity_poly.type
_entity_poly.pdbx_seq_one_letter_code
_entity_poly.pdbx_strand_id
1 'polypeptide(L)'
;QTDSSFSKARIRSISTERIEGLLDEGKIVVAAGFQGIDNDLNITTLGRGGSDTTAVALAAVLKADACEIYTDVDGVYTTDPRLLPEARRVDVISYDEMLELASLGAGVMHNRSIEFAKKFGVPIHVRSSFSDTEGTMIVTEQESATAPVSGAAMTPDEARVTVLGVPDVPGKSRQIFSAIADKKIAVDMVVQNVGDGGKADVSFTVRRDELK
;
A
#
# COMPACT_ATOMS: atom_id res chain seq x y z
N GLN A 1 -13.08 1.20 16.95
CA GLN A 1 -14.29 0.59 16.37
C GLN A 1 -14.06 0.33 14.89
N THR A 2 -14.54 -0.80 14.39
CA THR A 2 -14.40 -1.26 13.00
C THR A 2 -15.76 -1.67 12.43
N ASP A 3 -15.81 -2.00 11.14
CA ASP A 3 -16.94 -2.72 10.54
C ASP A 3 -16.84 -4.24 10.79
N SER A 4 -17.92 -4.97 10.51
CA SER A 4 -18.00 -6.44 10.68
C SER A 4 -17.45 -7.22 9.47
N SER A 5 -16.57 -6.59 8.67
CA SER A 5 -15.88 -7.25 7.57
C SER A 5 -14.70 -8.09 8.12
N PHE A 6 -15.00 -9.18 8.84
CA PHE A 6 -13.99 -10.06 9.47
C PHE A 6 -12.83 -10.39 8.51
N SER A 7 -11.60 -10.48 9.04
CA SER A 7 -10.31 -10.63 8.29
C SER A 7 -9.82 -9.42 7.48
N LYS A 8 -10.65 -8.41 7.25
CA LYS A 8 -10.33 -7.25 6.40
C LYS A 8 -11.07 -5.99 6.84
N ALA A 9 -11.26 -5.86 8.15
CA ALA A 9 -12.11 -4.83 8.71
C ALA A 9 -11.55 -3.42 8.43
N ARG A 10 -12.43 -2.43 8.38
CA ARG A 10 -12.09 -1.01 8.22
C ARG A 10 -12.29 -0.27 9.53
N ILE A 11 -11.30 0.51 9.94
CA ILE A 11 -11.38 1.40 11.11
C ILE A 11 -12.45 2.45 10.82
N ARG A 12 -13.44 2.56 11.72
CA ARG A 12 -14.49 3.58 11.68
C ARG A 12 -14.20 4.75 12.61
N SER A 13 -13.69 4.43 13.80
CA SER A 13 -13.36 5.41 14.84
C SER A 13 -12.32 4.83 15.79
N ILE A 14 -11.57 5.72 16.44
CA ILE A 14 -10.64 5.39 17.52
C ILE A 14 -10.95 6.36 18.66
N SER A 15 -11.22 5.82 19.84
CA SER A 15 -11.37 6.62 21.07
C SER A 15 -9.97 6.91 21.62
N THR A 16 -9.68 8.19 21.86
CA THR A 16 -8.38 8.67 22.29
C THR A 16 -8.32 8.97 23.79
N GLU A 17 -9.48 9.11 24.45
CA GLU A 17 -9.59 9.67 25.80
C GLU A 17 -8.73 8.90 26.82
N ARG A 18 -8.73 7.57 26.75
CA ARG A 18 -7.89 6.73 27.62
C ARG A 18 -6.40 6.85 27.31
N ILE A 19 -6.06 6.98 26.03
CA ILE A 19 -4.65 7.08 25.60
C ILE A 19 -4.10 8.43 26.02
N GLU A 20 -4.81 9.52 25.72
CA GLU A 20 -4.43 10.89 26.07
C GLU A 20 -4.25 11.04 27.58
N GLY A 21 -5.19 10.55 28.40
CA GLY A 21 -5.03 10.61 29.86
C GLY A 21 -3.81 9.86 30.39
N LEU A 22 -3.43 8.72 29.78
CA LEU A 22 -2.20 8.00 30.18
C LEU A 22 -0.93 8.73 29.71
N LEU A 23 -0.96 9.37 28.55
CA LEU A 23 0.15 10.17 28.03
C LEU A 23 0.37 11.43 28.88
N ASP A 24 -0.70 12.09 29.32
CA ASP A 24 -0.65 13.27 30.22
C ASP A 24 -0.01 12.93 31.58
N GLU A 25 -0.12 11.68 32.03
CA GLU A 25 0.56 11.16 33.22
C GLU A 25 2.04 10.79 32.97
N GLY A 26 2.54 10.99 31.75
CA GLY A 26 3.92 10.67 31.36
C GLY A 26 4.19 9.18 31.14
N LYS A 27 3.15 8.37 30.87
CA LYS A 27 3.29 6.92 30.64
C LYS A 27 3.52 6.60 29.17
N ILE A 28 4.18 5.47 28.92
CA ILE A 28 4.26 4.85 27.59
C ILE A 28 3.05 3.95 27.40
N VAL A 29 2.24 4.23 26.37
CA VAL A 29 1.05 3.43 26.04
C VAL A 29 1.40 2.37 25.01
N VAL A 30 1.24 1.09 25.37
CA VAL A 30 1.39 -0.04 24.45
C VAL A 30 0.01 -0.46 23.97
N ALA A 31 -0.27 -0.24 22.69
CA ALA A 31 -1.52 -0.64 22.04
C ALA A 31 -1.32 -1.90 21.19
N ALA A 32 -2.28 -2.82 21.22
CA ALA A 32 -2.26 -3.98 20.34
C ALA A 32 -2.69 -3.58 18.92
N GLY A 33 -1.78 -3.74 17.95
CA GLY A 33 -2.04 -3.51 16.53
C GLY A 33 -2.94 -4.57 15.88
N PHE A 34 -3.26 -4.39 14.59
CA PHE A 34 -3.93 -5.36 13.71
C PHE A 34 -5.40 -5.68 14.03
N GLN A 35 -5.89 -5.34 15.21
CA GLN A 35 -7.22 -5.72 15.69
C GLN A 35 -8.11 -4.52 16.04
N GLY A 36 -9.41 -4.78 16.13
CA GLY A 36 -10.43 -3.84 16.59
C GLY A 36 -11.71 -4.56 17.02
N ILE A 37 -12.74 -3.78 17.35
CA ILE A 37 -14.06 -4.29 17.76
C ILE A 37 -15.15 -3.68 16.88
N ASP A 38 -16.13 -4.50 16.48
CA ASP A 38 -17.34 -4.02 15.80
C ASP A 38 -18.42 -3.55 16.79
N ASN A 39 -19.62 -3.26 16.30
CA ASN A 39 -20.73 -2.77 17.12
C ASN A 39 -21.27 -3.80 18.11
N ASP A 40 -21.08 -5.08 17.83
CA ASP A 40 -21.55 -6.20 18.66
C ASP A 40 -20.44 -6.71 19.60
N LEU A 41 -19.34 -5.95 19.73
CA LEU A 41 -18.15 -6.26 20.52
C LEU A 41 -17.39 -7.51 20.02
N ASN A 42 -17.60 -7.92 18.76
CA ASN A 42 -16.81 -8.98 18.17
C ASN A 42 -15.40 -8.48 17.87
N ILE A 43 -14.41 -9.33 18.14
CA ILE A 43 -13.03 -9.07 17.73
C ILE A 43 -12.96 -9.17 16.20
N THR A 44 -12.39 -8.15 15.58
CA THR A 44 -12.14 -8.07 14.14
C THR A 44 -10.66 -7.84 13.88
N THR A 45 -10.21 -8.24 12.70
CA THR A 45 -8.82 -8.05 12.25
C THR A 45 -8.80 -7.22 10.96
N LEU A 46 -7.77 -6.39 10.82
CA LEU A 46 -7.63 -5.44 9.72
C LEU A 46 -7.07 -6.08 8.44
N GLY A 47 -6.56 -7.31 8.53
CA GLY A 47 -5.92 -8.03 7.43
C GLY A 47 -4.43 -7.70 7.32
N ARG A 48 -3.81 -8.08 6.20
CA ARG A 48 -2.38 -7.83 5.94
C ARG A 48 -2.06 -6.34 6.08
N GLY A 49 -0.90 -6.02 6.67
CA GLY A 49 -0.52 -4.64 7.01
C GLY A 49 -1.36 -4.01 8.12
N GLY A 50 -2.12 -4.81 8.87
CA GLY A 50 -3.02 -4.30 9.91
C GLY A 50 -2.30 -3.57 11.04
N SER A 51 -1.10 -4.02 11.44
CA SER A 51 -0.31 -3.34 12.48
C SER A 51 0.14 -1.95 12.01
N ASP A 52 0.72 -1.84 10.81
CA ASP A 52 1.11 -0.56 10.21
C ASP A 52 -0.10 0.37 10.09
N THR A 53 -1.24 -0.16 9.66
CA THR A 53 -2.49 0.59 9.56
C THR A 53 -2.96 1.09 10.93
N THR A 54 -2.84 0.28 11.98
CA THR A 54 -3.16 0.71 13.34
C THR A 54 -2.24 1.82 13.81
N ALA A 55 -0.93 1.70 13.58
CA ALA A 55 0.06 2.69 13.98
C ALA A 55 -0.22 4.05 13.32
N VAL A 56 -0.39 4.06 12.00
CA VAL A 56 -0.71 5.28 11.24
C VAL A 56 -2.06 5.87 11.68
N ALA A 57 -3.06 5.02 11.93
CA ALA A 57 -4.37 5.51 12.38
C ALA A 57 -4.33 6.13 13.78
N LEU A 58 -3.53 5.57 14.70
CA LEU A 58 -3.30 6.16 16.02
C LEU A 58 -2.55 7.48 15.90
N ALA A 59 -1.49 7.54 15.10
CA ALA A 59 -0.75 8.77 14.83
C ALA A 59 -1.65 9.88 14.26
N ALA A 60 -2.57 9.53 13.35
CA ALA A 60 -3.54 10.47 12.79
C ALA A 60 -4.47 11.08 13.85
N VAL A 61 -5.09 10.24 14.70
CA VAL A 61 -6.08 10.72 15.68
C VAL A 61 -5.44 11.42 16.87
N LEU A 62 -4.22 11.02 17.25
CA LEU A 62 -3.44 11.65 18.31
C LEU A 62 -2.66 12.87 17.81
N LYS A 63 -2.72 13.18 16.50
CA LYS A 63 -1.97 14.27 15.87
C LYS A 63 -0.47 14.20 16.16
N ALA A 64 0.10 13.00 16.09
CA ALA A 64 1.52 12.80 16.30
C ALA A 64 2.33 13.50 15.18
N ASP A 65 3.52 13.98 15.52
CA ASP A 65 4.43 14.63 14.56
C ASP A 65 4.89 13.66 13.46
N ALA A 66 5.06 12.39 13.80
CA ALA A 66 5.38 11.31 12.86
C ALA A 66 4.92 9.94 13.40
N CYS A 67 4.75 8.99 12.49
CA CYS A 67 4.55 7.58 12.78
C CYS A 67 5.82 6.80 12.42
N GLU A 68 6.54 6.27 13.42
CA GLU A 68 7.72 5.45 13.17
C GLU A 68 7.33 3.98 12.94
N ILE A 69 7.79 3.42 11.83
CA ILE A 69 7.61 2.02 11.46
C ILE A 69 8.97 1.33 11.52
N TYR A 70 9.14 0.51 12.57
CA TYR A 70 10.32 -0.29 12.78
C TYR A 70 10.19 -1.65 12.11
N THR A 71 11.13 -1.99 11.24
CA THR A 71 11.13 -3.23 10.44
C THR A 71 12.53 -3.84 10.34
N ASP A 72 12.71 -4.88 9.51
CA ASP A 72 13.98 -5.58 9.28
C ASP A 72 14.84 -4.95 8.18
N VAL A 73 14.32 -3.92 7.51
CA VAL A 73 15.06 -3.05 6.58
C VAL A 73 15.29 -1.68 7.19
N ASP A 74 16.38 -1.02 6.79
CA ASP A 74 16.79 0.28 7.32
C ASP A 74 16.34 1.46 6.47
N GLY A 75 15.32 1.27 5.65
CA GLY A 75 14.69 2.30 4.85
C GLY A 75 14.13 1.78 3.53
N VAL A 76 13.70 2.70 2.68
CA VAL A 76 13.30 2.45 1.30
C VAL A 76 14.52 2.67 0.41
N TYR A 77 14.73 1.77 -0.55
CA TYR A 77 15.84 1.83 -1.48
C TYR A 77 15.35 2.16 -2.90
N THR A 78 16.25 2.69 -3.73
CA THR A 78 15.99 2.97 -5.16
C THR A 78 15.56 1.72 -5.93
N THR A 79 15.95 0.52 -5.48
CA THR A 79 15.45 -0.78 -5.96
C THR A 79 15.77 -1.85 -4.90
N ASP A 80 15.42 -3.11 -5.10
CA ASP A 80 15.74 -4.18 -4.14
C ASP A 80 17.27 -4.38 -4.02
N PRO A 81 17.90 -4.06 -2.85
CA PRO A 81 19.33 -4.20 -2.67
C PRO A 81 19.81 -5.66 -2.70
N ARG A 82 18.90 -6.64 -2.59
CA ARG A 82 19.21 -8.07 -2.75
C ARG A 82 19.44 -8.44 -4.21
N LEU A 83 18.86 -7.68 -5.14
CA LEU A 83 19.03 -7.86 -6.58
C LEU A 83 20.14 -6.98 -7.16
N LEU A 84 20.26 -5.74 -6.66
CA LEU A 84 21.28 -4.79 -7.08
C LEU A 84 21.99 -4.18 -5.87
N PRO A 85 23.22 -4.62 -5.53
CA PRO A 85 23.96 -4.14 -4.36
C PRO A 85 24.25 -2.63 -4.37
N GLU A 86 24.27 -2.00 -5.54
CA GLU A 86 24.47 -0.56 -5.73
C GLU A 86 23.23 0.28 -5.43
N ALA A 87 22.09 -0.36 -5.09
CA ALA A 87 20.87 0.33 -4.68
C ALA A 87 21.16 1.27 -3.50
N ARG A 88 20.60 2.46 -3.55
CA ARG A 88 20.82 3.50 -2.54
C ARG A 88 19.58 3.66 -1.70
N ARG A 89 19.75 3.84 -0.39
CA ARG A 89 18.64 4.26 0.46
C ARG A 89 18.20 5.65 0.05
N VAL A 90 16.90 5.86 0.03
CA VAL A 90 16.25 7.15 -0.22
C VAL A 90 15.99 7.81 1.12
N ASP A 91 16.39 9.06 1.29
CA ASP A 91 16.18 9.77 2.57
C ASP A 91 14.74 10.25 2.73
N VAL A 92 14.14 10.75 1.64
CA VAL A 92 12.76 11.23 1.59
C VAL A 92 12.08 10.74 0.30
N ILE A 93 10.85 10.27 0.42
CA ILE A 93 10.01 9.83 -0.70
C ILE A 93 8.58 10.33 -0.51
N SER A 94 7.90 10.70 -1.59
CA SER A 94 6.49 11.08 -1.50
C SER A 94 5.58 9.87 -1.24
N TYR A 95 4.38 10.11 -0.68
CA TYR A 95 3.39 9.05 -0.54
C TYR A 95 3.05 8.37 -1.87
N ASP A 96 2.98 9.13 -2.97
CA ASP A 96 2.60 8.59 -4.28
C ASP A 96 3.70 7.72 -4.87
N GLU A 97 4.96 8.18 -4.84
CA GLU A 97 6.09 7.36 -5.29
C GLU A 97 6.20 6.07 -4.45
N MET A 98 5.99 6.15 -3.14
CA MET A 98 6.00 4.96 -2.29
C MET A 98 4.83 4.01 -2.59
N LEU A 99 3.63 4.53 -2.89
CA LEU A 99 2.48 3.70 -3.27
C LEU A 99 2.73 2.95 -4.58
N GLU A 100 3.33 3.61 -5.57
CA GLU A 100 3.70 2.99 -6.84
C GLU A 100 4.81 1.96 -6.69
N LEU A 101 5.83 2.22 -5.86
CA LEU A 101 6.86 1.22 -5.59
C LEU A 101 6.29 0.01 -4.84
N ALA A 102 5.43 0.25 -3.84
CA ALA A 102 4.85 -0.81 -3.03
C ALA A 102 3.85 -1.68 -3.82
N SER A 103 3.06 -1.08 -4.73
CA SER A 103 2.16 -1.81 -5.63
C SER A 103 2.92 -2.78 -6.54
N LEU A 104 4.12 -2.39 -6.97
CA LEU A 104 5.00 -3.17 -7.85
C LEU A 104 5.98 -4.09 -7.12
N GLY A 105 5.80 -4.31 -5.82
CA GLY A 105 6.52 -5.34 -5.06
C GLY A 105 7.68 -4.83 -4.18
N ALA A 106 7.86 -3.51 -4.01
CA ALA A 106 8.75 -2.97 -2.98
C ALA A 106 8.13 -3.17 -1.58
N GLY A 107 8.28 -4.37 -1.03
CA GLY A 107 7.57 -4.87 0.15
C GLY A 107 8.00 -4.30 1.51
N VAL A 108 8.40 -3.03 1.59
CA VAL A 108 8.84 -2.39 2.84
C VAL A 108 7.66 -2.09 3.78
N MET A 109 6.52 -1.69 3.22
CA MET A 109 5.32 -1.33 3.98
C MET A 109 4.07 -1.65 3.17
N HIS A 110 2.97 -1.94 3.85
CA HIS A 110 1.72 -2.29 3.19
C HIS A 110 0.99 -1.06 2.62
N ASN A 111 0.57 -1.09 1.34
CA ASN A 111 -0.04 0.05 0.64
C ASN A 111 -1.13 0.75 1.44
N ARG A 112 -1.98 -0.02 2.12
CA ARG A 112 -3.10 0.50 2.91
C ARG A 112 -2.68 1.47 4.02
N SER A 113 -1.53 1.27 4.68
CA SER A 113 -1.05 2.21 5.70
C SER A 113 -0.53 3.50 5.07
N ILE A 114 0.13 3.41 3.91
CA ILE A 114 0.62 4.57 3.15
C ILE A 114 -0.57 5.39 2.61
N GLU A 115 -1.60 4.74 2.06
CA GLU A 115 -2.84 5.41 1.63
C GLU A 115 -3.51 6.16 2.79
N PHE A 116 -3.54 5.52 3.98
CA PHE A 116 -4.11 6.15 5.17
C PHE A 116 -3.27 7.36 5.60
N ALA A 117 -1.94 7.22 5.64
CA ALA A 117 -1.04 8.31 5.96
C ALA A 117 -1.20 9.49 4.99
N LYS A 118 -1.23 9.23 3.69
CA LYS A 118 -1.50 10.24 2.66
C LYS A 118 -2.82 10.96 2.92
N LYS A 119 -3.89 10.20 3.18
CA LYS A 119 -5.24 10.75 3.39
C LYS A 119 -5.31 11.69 4.59
N PHE A 120 -4.59 11.38 5.67
CA PHE A 120 -4.64 12.14 6.92
C PHE A 120 -3.41 13.02 7.16
N GLY A 121 -2.47 13.07 6.21
CA GLY A 121 -1.26 13.88 6.30
C GLY A 121 -0.32 13.45 7.42
N VAL A 122 -0.18 12.14 7.67
CA VAL A 122 0.69 11.59 8.73
C VAL A 122 2.06 11.24 8.17
N PRO A 123 3.14 11.97 8.53
CA PRO A 123 4.50 11.60 8.15
C PRO A 123 4.83 10.19 8.65
N ILE A 124 5.36 9.33 7.78
CA ILE A 124 5.83 8.00 8.19
C ILE A 124 7.35 7.98 8.16
N HIS A 125 7.96 7.42 9.20
CA HIS A 125 9.41 7.23 9.28
C HIS A 125 9.74 5.75 9.30
N VAL A 126 10.30 5.22 8.21
CA VAL A 126 10.71 3.82 8.13
C VAL A 126 12.10 3.68 8.70
N ARG A 127 12.25 2.82 9.72
CA ARG A 127 13.51 2.58 10.44
C ARG A 127 13.77 1.09 10.63
N SER A 128 15.03 0.74 10.84
CA SER A 128 15.43 -0.62 11.21
C SER A 128 15.28 -0.83 12.72
N SER A 129 14.80 -2.02 13.10
CA SER A 129 14.81 -2.49 14.49
C SER A 129 16.21 -2.90 14.97
N PHE A 130 17.16 -3.04 14.03
CA PHE A 130 18.49 -3.61 14.27
C PHE A 130 19.63 -2.58 14.14
N SER A 131 19.33 -1.32 13.81
CA SER A 131 20.32 -0.26 13.66
C SER A 131 19.75 1.13 13.95
N ASP A 132 20.61 2.03 14.42
CA ASP A 132 20.27 3.45 14.66
C ASP A 132 20.37 4.33 13.40
N THR A 133 20.42 3.70 12.23
CA THR A 133 20.41 4.41 10.95
C THR A 133 19.17 5.29 10.83
N GLU A 134 19.33 6.43 10.16
CA GLU A 134 18.26 7.43 10.12
C GLU A 134 17.01 6.93 9.41
N GLY A 135 17.10 6.06 8.40
CA GLY A 135 15.93 5.51 7.74
C GLY A 135 15.47 6.32 6.53
N THR A 136 14.17 6.25 6.24
CA THR A 136 13.51 6.99 5.16
C THR A 136 12.23 7.66 5.65
N MET A 137 12.03 8.93 5.29
CA MET A 137 10.79 9.67 5.52
C MET A 137 9.84 9.52 4.33
N ILE A 138 8.59 9.16 4.59
CA ILE A 138 7.49 9.15 3.63
C ILE A 138 6.55 10.29 3.97
N VAL A 139 6.49 11.32 3.11
CA VAL A 139 5.81 12.59 3.40
C VAL A 139 5.08 13.14 2.18
N THR A 140 4.37 14.27 2.36
CA THR A 140 3.88 15.06 1.23
C THR A 140 5.07 15.85 0.66
N GLU A 141 5.67 15.33 -0.40
CA GLU A 141 6.72 16.04 -1.13
C GLU A 141 6.26 16.33 -2.57
N GLN A 142 6.80 17.39 -3.17
CA GLN A 142 6.66 17.65 -4.59
C GLN A 142 7.66 16.79 -5.37
N GLU A 143 7.25 16.27 -6.53
CA GLU A 143 8.15 15.51 -7.41
C GLU A 143 9.47 16.27 -7.63
N SER A 144 10.58 15.53 -7.58
CA SER A 144 11.90 16.12 -7.76
C SER A 144 12.02 16.78 -9.13
N ALA A 145 12.37 18.07 -9.14
CA ALA A 145 12.58 18.82 -10.37
C ALA A 145 13.80 18.34 -11.19
N THR A 146 14.70 17.57 -10.57
CA THR A 146 15.97 17.14 -11.19
C THR A 146 16.09 15.63 -11.34
N ALA A 147 15.31 14.85 -10.59
CA ALA A 147 15.28 13.39 -10.67
C ALA A 147 13.92 12.92 -11.17
N PRO A 148 13.76 12.65 -12.48
CA PRO A 148 12.47 12.22 -13.04
C PRO A 148 12.08 10.78 -12.63
N VAL A 149 12.97 10.05 -11.95
CA VAL A 149 12.75 8.67 -11.51
C VAL A 149 13.30 8.52 -10.09
N SER A 150 12.44 8.12 -9.17
CA SER A 150 12.75 7.93 -7.74
C SER A 150 13.17 6.50 -7.41
N GLY A 151 12.72 5.51 -8.20
CA GLY A 151 13.11 4.12 -8.02
C GLY A 151 12.62 3.18 -9.11
N ALA A 152 13.00 1.92 -8.99
CA ALA A 152 12.61 0.83 -9.87
C ALA A 152 12.14 -0.37 -9.02
N ALA A 153 10.90 -0.78 -9.24
CA ALA A 153 10.30 -1.97 -8.64
C ALA A 153 9.96 -2.98 -9.75
N MET A 154 9.89 -4.25 -9.38
CA MET A 154 9.58 -5.34 -10.30
C MET A 154 8.69 -6.35 -9.59
N THR A 155 7.56 -6.67 -10.21
CA THR A 155 6.71 -7.78 -9.80
C THR A 155 7.09 -9.02 -10.63
N PRO A 156 7.74 -10.04 -10.03
CA PRO A 156 8.01 -11.29 -10.72
C PRO A 156 6.70 -12.08 -10.92
N ASP A 157 6.77 -13.14 -11.74
CA ASP A 157 5.68 -14.11 -11.90
C ASP A 157 4.36 -13.54 -12.43
N GLU A 158 4.42 -12.50 -13.26
CA GLU A 158 3.29 -12.05 -14.06
C GLU A 158 3.18 -12.81 -15.40
N ALA A 159 1.95 -12.90 -15.90
CA ALA A 159 1.65 -13.39 -17.23
C ALA A 159 0.78 -12.39 -17.98
N ARG A 160 1.20 -12.06 -19.21
CA ARG A 160 0.45 -11.19 -20.12
C ARG A 160 -0.55 -12.02 -20.93
N VAL A 161 -1.82 -11.64 -20.84
CA VAL A 161 -2.92 -12.17 -21.64
C VAL A 161 -3.37 -11.10 -22.62
N THR A 162 -3.56 -11.48 -23.89
CA THR A 162 -4.08 -10.56 -24.92
C THR A 162 -5.32 -11.17 -25.55
N VAL A 163 -6.43 -10.42 -25.48
CA VAL A 163 -7.66 -10.71 -26.21
C VAL A 163 -7.63 -9.94 -27.53
N LEU A 164 -7.51 -10.69 -28.62
CA LEU A 164 -7.36 -10.12 -29.96
C LEU A 164 -8.71 -9.78 -30.59
N GLY A 165 -8.75 -8.69 -31.37
CA GLY A 165 -9.88 -8.36 -32.23
C GLY A 165 -11.18 -8.05 -31.49
N VAL A 166 -11.07 -7.47 -30.30
CA VAL A 166 -12.21 -7.02 -29.48
C VAL A 166 -12.92 -5.89 -30.24
N PRO A 167 -14.23 -5.99 -30.50
CA PRO A 167 -14.96 -4.89 -31.14
C PRO A 167 -14.81 -3.58 -30.34
N ASP A 168 -14.42 -2.50 -31.00
CA ASP A 168 -14.20 -1.19 -30.36
C ASP A 168 -15.52 -0.44 -30.20
N VAL A 169 -16.36 -0.99 -29.31
CA VAL A 169 -17.66 -0.42 -28.95
C VAL A 169 -17.83 -0.41 -27.43
N PRO A 170 -18.58 0.57 -26.87
CA PRO A 170 -18.81 0.65 -25.44
C PRO A 170 -19.30 -0.67 -24.83
N GLY A 171 -18.70 -1.05 -23.69
CA GLY A 171 -19.11 -2.22 -22.92
C GLY A 171 -18.32 -3.50 -23.19
N LYS A 172 -17.46 -3.57 -24.22
CA LYS A 172 -16.64 -4.76 -24.46
C LYS A 172 -15.57 -5.01 -23.40
N SER A 173 -14.86 -3.96 -22.97
CA SER A 173 -13.89 -4.08 -21.87
C SER A 173 -14.59 -4.51 -20.57
N ARG A 174 -15.80 -3.98 -20.29
CA ARG A 174 -16.62 -4.43 -19.16
C ARG A 174 -16.92 -5.93 -19.24
N GLN A 175 -17.32 -6.43 -20.41
CA GLN A 175 -17.62 -7.86 -20.61
C GLN A 175 -16.40 -8.73 -20.29
N ILE A 176 -15.21 -8.33 -20.73
CA ILE A 176 -13.95 -9.03 -20.45
C ILE A 176 -13.65 -9.02 -18.96
N PHE A 177 -13.55 -7.82 -18.35
CA PHE A 177 -13.12 -7.70 -16.95
C PHE A 177 -14.17 -8.16 -15.95
N SER A 178 -15.46 -8.15 -16.29
CA SER A 178 -16.50 -8.74 -15.43
C SER A 178 -16.35 -10.26 -15.36
N ALA A 179 -16.07 -10.93 -16.49
CA ALA A 179 -15.84 -12.38 -16.49
C ALA A 179 -14.59 -12.78 -15.67
N ILE A 180 -13.55 -11.96 -15.69
CA ILE A 180 -12.34 -12.15 -14.88
C ILE A 180 -12.63 -11.89 -13.39
N ALA A 181 -13.35 -10.81 -13.08
CA ALA A 181 -13.74 -10.45 -11.72
C ALA A 181 -14.68 -11.48 -11.08
N ASP A 182 -15.58 -12.10 -11.84
CA ASP A 182 -16.46 -13.20 -11.39
C ASP A 182 -15.65 -14.42 -10.91
N LYS A 183 -14.43 -14.58 -11.44
CA LYS A 183 -13.45 -15.58 -11.01
C LYS A 183 -12.56 -15.11 -9.87
N LYS A 184 -12.70 -13.86 -9.43
CA LYS A 184 -11.89 -13.20 -8.38
C LYS A 184 -10.40 -13.14 -8.70
N ILE A 185 -10.04 -13.13 -9.98
CA ILE A 185 -8.67 -12.98 -10.44
C ILE A 185 -8.30 -11.50 -10.40
N ALA A 186 -7.20 -11.17 -9.74
CA ALA A 186 -6.67 -9.81 -9.71
C ALA A 186 -5.96 -9.51 -11.05
N VAL A 187 -6.34 -8.40 -11.67
CA VAL A 187 -5.69 -7.85 -12.87
C VAL A 187 -4.81 -6.67 -12.44
N ASP A 188 -3.62 -6.59 -13.01
CA ASP A 188 -2.68 -5.49 -12.76
C ASP A 188 -2.65 -4.50 -13.95
N MET A 189 -1.67 -4.60 -14.86
CA MET A 189 -1.61 -3.71 -16.01
C MET A 189 -2.74 -3.97 -16.99
N VAL A 190 -3.35 -2.91 -17.53
CA VAL A 190 -4.34 -2.97 -18.62
C VAL A 190 -3.90 -2.04 -19.73
N VAL A 191 -3.75 -2.59 -20.93
CA VAL A 191 -3.36 -1.85 -22.14
C VAL A 191 -4.36 -2.18 -23.24
N GLN A 192 -5.01 -1.16 -23.79
CA GLN A 192 -5.82 -1.28 -24.99
C GLN A 192 -5.15 -0.45 -26.10
N ASN A 193 -4.81 -1.10 -27.21
CA ASN A 193 -4.28 -0.39 -28.37
C ASN A 193 -5.39 0.33 -29.12
N VAL A 194 -5.03 1.38 -29.87
CA VAL A 194 -5.95 2.05 -30.80
C VAL A 194 -6.41 1.04 -31.84
N GLY A 195 -7.72 0.95 -32.04
CA GLY A 195 -8.29 -0.05 -32.92
C GLY A 195 -8.04 0.24 -34.41
N ASP A 196 -7.92 -0.82 -35.20
CA ASP A 196 -7.96 -0.79 -36.67
C ASP A 196 -9.23 -1.50 -37.15
N GLY A 197 -9.93 -0.93 -38.13
CA GLY A 197 -11.17 -1.50 -38.66
C GLY A 197 -12.30 -1.70 -37.64
N GLY A 198 -12.35 -0.88 -36.58
CA GLY A 198 -13.37 -0.99 -35.51
C GLY A 198 -13.13 -2.14 -34.53
N LYS A 199 -11.90 -2.66 -34.45
CA LYS A 199 -11.45 -3.66 -33.49
C LYS A 199 -10.19 -3.21 -32.80
N ALA A 200 -10.05 -3.53 -31.52
CA ALA A 200 -8.87 -3.27 -30.71
C ALA A 200 -8.39 -4.57 -30.05
N ASP A 201 -7.12 -4.60 -29.66
CA ASP A 201 -6.57 -5.65 -28.81
C ASP A 201 -6.53 -5.15 -27.37
N VAL A 202 -6.97 -5.98 -26.43
CA VAL A 202 -6.93 -5.70 -25.00
C VAL A 202 -5.92 -6.65 -24.37
N SER A 203 -4.84 -6.09 -23.86
CA SER A 203 -3.82 -6.81 -23.11
C SER A 203 -3.94 -6.49 -21.63
N PHE A 204 -3.71 -7.48 -20.79
CA PHE A 204 -3.62 -7.28 -19.35
C PHE A 204 -2.67 -8.27 -18.70
N THR A 205 -2.20 -7.97 -17.49
CA THR A 205 -1.40 -8.91 -16.69
C THR A 205 -2.19 -9.48 -15.51
N VAL A 206 -1.88 -10.73 -15.19
CA VAL A 206 -2.35 -11.47 -14.01
C VAL A 206 -1.17 -12.24 -13.43
N ARG A 207 -1.27 -12.71 -12.17
CA ARG A 207 -0.28 -13.64 -11.65
C ARG A 207 -0.28 -14.94 -12.46
N ARG A 208 0.90 -15.51 -12.68
CA ARG A 208 1.11 -16.68 -13.53
C ARG A 208 0.39 -17.94 -13.01
N ASP A 209 0.16 -18.04 -11.69
CA ASP A 209 -0.57 -19.13 -11.06
C ASP A 209 -2.09 -19.08 -11.31
N GLU A 210 -2.64 -17.91 -11.61
CA GLU A 210 -4.06 -17.71 -11.98
C GLU A 210 -4.39 -18.21 -13.41
N LEU A 211 -3.37 -18.58 -14.20
CA LEU A 211 -3.55 -19.15 -15.54
C LEU A 211 -3.78 -20.68 -15.56
N LYS A 212 -3.78 -21.33 -14.40
CA LYS A 212 -3.89 -22.80 -14.29
C LYS A 212 -5.34 -23.29 -14.30
#